data_AF-A0A1G2VKI9-F1
#
_entry.id   AF-A0A1G2VKI9-F1
#
_cell.length_a   1.000
_cell.length_b   1.000
_cell.length_c   1.000
_cell.angle_alpha   90.00
_cell.angle_beta   90.00
_cell.angle_gamma   90.00
#
_symmetry.space_group_name_H-M   'P 1'
#
loop_
_entity.id
_entity.type
_entity.pdbx_description
1 polymer ?
#
loop_
_entity_poly.entity_id
_entity_poly.type
_entity_poly.pdbx_seq_one_letter_code
_entity_poly.pdbx_strand_id
1 'polypeptide(L)'
;MYYRWRNDTDTEGSSTFLAATNTPVSGVNKNSNIRLRIEVSNEGTVEPTASSAFRIEYAPKSGTCSSTSGWTTIPSVAASEHWQMTPSSYFFDNDPTTNVLDQNGQNALPDAEPTFKAGYLKESSSTASLLTVGVDYFTELEYAIKATSNATSGNTYCFRLTDNGTALPSYVSSAYPEATIATGAVSGTLISAIFDTRNAKGASLNSIIWHGFNPAGASVKFQIAAATSSGGPWVYKGSDGSSCTASIYYTPTGSGLPLAVDRTCHNNYRYYRYKVILWSTDDQSASPRVDDIVLNWSP
;
A
#
# COMPACT_ATOMS: atom_id res chain seq x y z
N MET A 1 -24.19 13.66 4.24
CA MET A 1 -22.82 13.15 4.46
C MET A 1 -22.46 12.07 3.44
N TYR A 2 -21.63 12.46 2.48
CA TYR A 2 -21.02 11.61 1.46
C TYR A 2 -19.49 11.69 1.55
N TYR A 3 -18.78 10.73 0.96
CA TYR A 3 -17.32 10.81 0.81
C TYR A 3 -16.84 10.36 -0.57
N ARG A 4 -15.64 10.82 -0.93
CA ARG A 4 -14.95 10.37 -2.13
C ARG A 4 -13.44 10.37 -1.95
N TRP A 5 -12.81 9.33 -2.48
CA TRP A 5 -11.36 9.20 -2.54
C TRP A 5 -10.81 9.80 -3.82
N ARG A 6 -9.68 10.49 -3.72
CA ARG A 6 -9.03 11.20 -4.83
C ARG A 6 -7.55 10.90 -4.89
N ASN A 7 -7.01 10.95 -6.10
CA ASN A 7 -5.56 10.98 -6.30
C ASN A 7 -5.01 12.33 -5.84
N ASP A 8 -3.79 12.37 -5.31
CA ASP A 8 -3.05 13.62 -5.10
C ASP A 8 -2.18 13.92 -6.33
N THR A 9 -2.83 14.19 -7.47
CA THR A 9 -2.18 14.39 -8.77
C THR A 9 -2.66 15.63 -9.52
N ASP A 10 -3.60 16.38 -8.95
CA ASP A 10 -4.18 17.55 -9.58
C ASP A 10 -4.75 18.55 -8.57
N THR A 11 -5.03 19.75 -9.07
CA THR A 11 -5.77 20.78 -8.35
C THR A 11 -7.17 20.32 -7.98
N GLU A 12 -7.73 20.90 -6.93
CA GLU A 12 -9.06 20.56 -6.41
C GLU A 12 -10.17 20.50 -7.48
N GLY A 13 -10.23 21.50 -8.37
CA GLY A 13 -11.27 21.60 -9.40
C GLY A 13 -11.20 20.56 -10.52
N SER A 14 -10.15 19.73 -10.56
CA SER A 14 -10.02 18.62 -11.51
C SER A 14 -10.67 17.35 -10.96
N SER A 15 -11.16 16.47 -11.82
CA SER A 15 -11.95 15.29 -11.43
C SER A 15 -11.13 13.99 -11.39
N THR A 16 -10.09 13.88 -10.54
CA THR A 16 -9.33 12.61 -10.37
C THR A 16 -9.78 11.81 -9.15
N PHE A 17 -10.82 11.00 -9.35
CA PHE A 17 -11.36 10.14 -8.30
C PHE A 17 -10.76 8.72 -8.35
N LEU A 18 -10.44 8.18 -7.17
CA LEU A 18 -10.01 6.79 -7.00
C LEU A 18 -11.18 5.80 -7.02
N ALA A 19 -12.37 6.27 -6.64
CA ALA A 19 -13.57 5.45 -6.58
C ALA A 19 -14.83 6.32 -6.80
N ALA A 20 -15.97 5.65 -6.98
CA ALA A 20 -17.27 6.30 -6.92
C ALA A 20 -17.57 6.82 -5.50
N THR A 21 -18.57 7.71 -5.38
CA THR A 21 -19.04 8.20 -4.09
C THR A 21 -19.40 7.06 -3.14
N ASN A 22 -19.06 7.23 -1.86
CA ASN A 22 -19.30 6.25 -0.79
C ASN A 22 -18.75 4.84 -1.06
N THR A 23 -17.70 4.73 -1.89
CA THR A 23 -17.07 3.46 -2.24
C THR A 23 -15.70 3.33 -1.58
N PRO A 24 -15.44 2.24 -0.82
CA PRO A 24 -14.13 1.94 -0.27
C PRO A 24 -13.03 1.85 -1.34
N VAL A 25 -11.80 2.23 -0.97
CA VAL A 25 -10.61 1.97 -1.80
C VAL A 25 -9.81 0.80 -1.25
N SER A 26 -9.16 0.07 -2.15
CA SER A 26 -8.21 -1.00 -1.80
C SER A 26 -6.92 -0.84 -2.59
N GLY A 27 -5.85 -1.52 -2.16
CA GLY A 27 -4.55 -1.37 -2.81
C GLY A 27 -3.90 -0.02 -2.53
N VAL A 28 -4.22 0.63 -1.39
CA VAL A 28 -3.59 1.90 -1.03
C VAL A 28 -2.11 1.64 -0.69
N ASN A 29 -1.22 2.19 -1.51
CA ASN A 29 0.21 2.09 -1.29
C ASN A 29 0.61 2.93 -0.06
N LYS A 30 1.52 2.38 0.74
CA LYS A 30 2.17 3.13 1.83
C LYS A 30 3.01 4.27 1.24
N ASN A 31 3.18 5.32 2.02
CA ASN A 31 3.95 6.52 1.71
C ASN A 31 3.57 7.22 0.39
N SER A 32 2.38 6.94 -0.13
CA SER A 32 1.81 7.60 -1.31
C SER A 32 0.69 8.53 -0.87
N ASN A 33 0.73 9.79 -1.33
CA ASN A 33 -0.32 10.75 -1.03
C ASN A 33 -1.63 10.33 -1.70
N ILE A 34 -2.71 10.38 -0.93
CA ILE A 34 -4.09 10.31 -1.41
C ILE A 34 -4.88 11.43 -0.73
N ARG A 35 -6.06 11.74 -1.28
CA ARG A 35 -6.96 12.73 -0.69
C ARG A 35 -8.29 12.09 -0.36
N LEU A 36 -8.83 12.46 0.80
CA LEU A 36 -10.15 12.04 1.22
C LEU A 36 -11.03 13.27 1.39
N ARG A 37 -12.09 13.32 0.60
CA ARG A 37 -13.10 14.36 0.62
C ARG A 37 -14.35 13.86 1.34
N ILE A 38 -14.85 14.63 2.30
CA ILE A 38 -16.01 14.27 3.11
C ILE A 38 -16.93 15.48 3.19
N GLU A 39 -18.20 15.26 2.87
CA GLU A 39 -19.26 16.24 2.98
C GLU A 39 -19.88 16.22 4.39
N VAL A 40 -20.14 17.40 4.97
CA VAL A 40 -20.96 17.55 6.18
C VAL A 40 -22.13 18.48 5.87
N SER A 41 -23.34 18.06 6.24
CA SER A 41 -24.59 18.81 6.06
C SER A 41 -25.26 19.10 7.39
N ASN A 42 -25.99 20.21 7.47
CA ASN A 42 -26.96 20.43 8.53
C ASN A 42 -28.38 20.24 7.97
N GLU A 43 -28.86 19.02 8.11
CA GLU A 43 -30.21 18.59 7.67
C GLU A 43 -31.28 18.83 8.76
N GLY A 44 -30.91 19.56 9.82
CA GLY A 44 -31.80 19.94 10.90
C GLY A 44 -32.49 21.27 10.65
N THR A 45 -33.48 21.59 11.49
CA THR A 45 -34.25 22.84 11.43
C THR A 45 -33.74 23.91 12.39
N VAL A 46 -32.59 23.70 13.03
CA VAL A 46 -32.05 24.55 14.09
C VAL A 46 -30.65 25.03 13.72
N GLU A 47 -30.45 26.35 13.80
CA GLU A 47 -29.14 26.96 13.58
C GLU A 47 -28.15 26.56 14.69
N PRO A 48 -26.88 26.27 14.33
CA PRO A 48 -25.88 25.92 15.31
C PRO A 48 -25.54 27.13 16.19
N THR A 49 -25.43 26.90 17.49
CA THR A 49 -25.05 27.94 18.47
C THR A 49 -23.55 28.13 18.59
N ALA A 50 -22.75 27.27 17.95
CA ALA A 50 -21.30 27.30 17.92
C ALA A 50 -20.76 26.79 16.57
N SER A 51 -19.51 27.13 16.25
CA SER A 51 -18.80 26.56 15.09
C SER A 51 -18.12 25.26 15.46
N SER A 52 -17.98 24.36 14.49
CA SER A 52 -17.27 23.10 14.67
C SER A 52 -15.86 23.15 14.08
N ALA A 53 -14.93 22.47 14.74
CA ALA A 53 -13.58 22.24 14.26
C ALA A 53 -13.49 20.81 13.72
N PHE A 54 -13.91 20.62 12.47
CA PHE A 54 -13.94 19.30 11.84
C PHE A 54 -12.55 18.68 11.82
N ARG A 55 -12.41 17.52 12.49
CA ARG A 55 -11.16 16.78 12.61
C ARG A 55 -11.29 15.41 11.98
N ILE A 56 -10.34 15.03 11.11
CA ILE A 56 -10.24 13.68 10.59
C ILE A 56 -9.59 12.73 11.59
N GLU A 57 -10.22 11.57 11.78
CA GLU A 57 -9.73 10.47 12.61
C GLU A 57 -9.80 9.16 11.84
N TYR A 58 -9.01 8.18 12.27
CA TYR A 58 -9.02 6.83 11.72
C TYR A 58 -9.03 5.76 12.81
N ALA A 59 -9.46 4.56 12.47
CA ALA A 59 -9.34 3.37 13.30
C ALA A 59 -9.16 2.11 12.42
N PRO A 60 -8.40 1.08 12.86
CA PRO A 60 -8.43 -0.23 12.22
C PRO A 60 -9.86 -0.78 12.25
N LYS A 61 -10.37 -1.26 11.11
CA LYS A 61 -11.74 -1.76 11.00
C LYS A 61 -11.92 -3.01 11.87
N SER A 62 -12.91 -2.99 12.76
CA SER A 62 -13.33 -4.13 13.57
C SER A 62 -14.84 -4.38 13.37
N GLY A 63 -15.19 -5.40 12.57
CA GLY A 63 -16.57 -5.61 12.13
C GLY A 63 -16.95 -4.60 11.05
N THR A 64 -17.86 -3.67 11.37
CA THR A 64 -18.20 -2.53 10.52
C THR A 64 -17.52 -1.25 11.04
N CYS A 65 -17.39 -0.23 10.19
CA CYS A 65 -16.85 1.04 10.65
C CYS A 65 -17.73 1.73 11.70
N SER A 66 -19.05 1.53 11.63
CA SER A 66 -19.98 2.02 12.64
C SER A 66 -19.83 1.35 14.01
N SER A 67 -19.30 0.13 14.08
CA SER A 67 -19.02 -0.59 15.33
C SER A 67 -17.57 -0.46 15.80
N THR A 68 -16.71 0.20 15.02
CA THR A 68 -15.28 0.32 15.32
C THR A 68 -15.06 1.36 16.43
N SER A 69 -14.11 1.06 17.32
CA SER A 69 -13.66 1.93 18.41
C SER A 69 -12.15 2.16 18.33
N GLY A 70 -11.57 2.92 19.27
CA GLY A 70 -10.12 3.20 19.27
C GLY A 70 -9.70 4.23 18.21
N TRP A 71 -10.55 5.23 17.95
CA TRP A 71 -10.29 6.29 16.99
C TRP A 71 -9.05 7.10 17.37
N THR A 72 -8.16 7.25 16.40
CA THR A 72 -6.87 7.95 16.51
C THR A 72 -6.88 9.15 15.59
N THR A 73 -6.38 10.29 16.07
CA THR A 73 -6.18 11.48 15.22
C THR A 73 -5.10 11.20 14.19
N ILE A 74 -5.21 11.75 12.97
CA ILE A 74 -4.16 11.66 11.95
C ILE A 74 -3.09 12.74 12.25
N PRO A 75 -1.89 12.43 12.78
CA PRO A 75 -0.90 13.45 13.11
C PRO A 75 -0.29 14.11 11.86
N SER A 76 0.32 15.29 12.05
CA SER A 76 1.13 15.94 11.02
C SER A 76 2.45 15.23 10.73
N VAL A 77 3.00 14.55 11.75
CA VAL A 77 4.17 13.68 11.66
C VAL A 77 3.90 12.44 12.48
N ALA A 78 3.79 11.29 11.84
CA ALA A 78 3.59 10.02 12.54
C ALA A 78 4.89 9.52 13.18
N ALA A 79 4.81 9.07 14.43
CA ALA A 79 5.85 8.30 15.10
C ALA A 79 5.55 6.80 14.99
N SER A 80 4.35 6.40 15.39
CA SER A 80 3.86 5.01 15.36
C SER A 80 2.52 4.85 14.63
N GLU A 81 1.89 5.96 14.27
CA GLU A 81 0.58 6.02 13.66
C GLU A 81 0.60 5.44 12.24
N HIS A 82 -0.51 4.82 11.86
CA HIS A 82 -0.68 4.16 10.56
C HIS A 82 -1.02 5.14 9.44
N TRP A 83 -1.50 6.33 9.79
CA TRP A 83 -1.85 7.40 8.87
C TRP A 83 -1.23 8.69 9.34
N GLN A 84 -0.89 9.57 8.40
CA GLN A 84 -0.42 10.92 8.68
C GLN A 84 -0.96 11.90 7.63
N MET A 85 -1.07 13.17 8.03
CA MET A 85 -1.27 14.27 7.11
C MET A 85 -0.03 14.38 6.22
N THR A 86 -0.18 14.89 5.01
CA THR A 86 0.92 15.01 4.07
C THR A 86 0.75 16.24 3.19
N PRO A 87 1.80 17.06 2.99
CA PRO A 87 1.75 18.17 2.05
C PRO A 87 1.39 17.71 0.64
N SER A 88 0.52 18.48 -0.03
CA SER A 88 0.17 18.37 -1.44
C SER A 88 0.88 19.45 -2.24
N SER A 89 1.20 19.17 -3.50
CA SER A 89 1.73 20.19 -4.42
C SER A 89 0.61 20.95 -5.16
N TYR A 90 -0.66 20.65 -4.87
CA TYR A 90 -1.80 21.09 -5.66
C TYR A 90 -2.73 22.08 -4.96
N PHE A 91 -2.51 22.32 -3.66
CA PHE A 91 -3.20 23.31 -2.85
C PHE A 91 -2.37 23.64 -1.61
N PHE A 92 -2.71 24.70 -0.90
CA PHE A 92 -2.14 25.04 0.40
C PHE A 92 -3.11 24.77 1.54
N ASP A 93 -2.56 24.52 2.73
CA ASP A 93 -3.37 24.31 3.93
C ASP A 93 -4.34 25.49 4.21
N ASN A 94 -5.61 25.14 4.41
CA ASN A 94 -6.77 26.02 4.59
C ASN A 94 -7.25 26.77 3.35
N ASP A 95 -6.79 26.41 2.15
CA ASP A 95 -7.46 26.86 0.93
C ASP A 95 -8.94 26.47 0.99
N PRO A 96 -9.86 27.36 0.54
CA PRO A 96 -11.28 27.09 0.60
C PRO A 96 -11.65 25.96 -0.37
N THR A 97 -12.56 25.09 0.03
CA THR A 97 -13.11 24.11 -0.92
C THR A 97 -14.13 24.74 -1.86
N THR A 98 -14.26 24.13 -3.04
CA THR A 98 -15.34 24.35 -4.00
C THR A 98 -16.26 23.12 -4.03
N ASN A 99 -17.50 23.32 -4.48
CA ASN A 99 -18.39 22.19 -4.84
C ASN A 99 -17.88 21.61 -6.16
N VAL A 100 -17.02 20.60 -6.08
CA VAL A 100 -16.29 20.09 -7.23
C VAL A 100 -17.24 19.35 -8.16
N LEU A 101 -17.08 19.57 -9.46
CA LEU A 101 -17.75 18.78 -10.48
C LEU A 101 -16.88 17.60 -10.94
N ASP A 102 -17.50 16.49 -11.30
CA ASP A 102 -16.88 15.36 -11.95
C ASP A 102 -16.65 15.62 -13.44
N GLN A 103 -16.01 14.66 -14.12
CA GLN A 103 -15.66 14.78 -15.54
C GLN A 103 -16.87 14.95 -16.47
N ASN A 104 -18.08 14.66 -16.01
CA ASN A 104 -19.32 14.81 -16.75
C ASN A 104 -20.06 16.12 -16.40
N GLY A 105 -19.47 16.97 -15.54
CA GLY A 105 -20.09 18.20 -15.05
C GLY A 105 -21.15 17.98 -13.99
N GLN A 106 -21.21 16.81 -13.36
CA GLN A 106 -22.10 16.51 -12.23
C GLN A 106 -21.36 16.75 -10.92
N ASN A 107 -22.05 17.02 -9.81
CA ASN A 107 -21.35 17.20 -8.53
C ASN A 107 -20.59 15.92 -8.14
N ALA A 108 -19.34 16.08 -7.73
CA ALA A 108 -18.44 15.00 -7.35
C ALA A 108 -18.92 14.27 -6.10
N LEU A 109 -19.55 14.98 -5.19
CA LEU A 109 -20.41 14.43 -4.14
C LEU A 109 -21.84 14.92 -4.39
N PRO A 110 -22.87 14.12 -4.10
CA PRO A 110 -24.23 14.63 -4.06
C PRO A 110 -24.35 15.75 -3.04
N ASP A 111 -25.08 16.81 -3.37
CA ASP A 111 -25.37 17.90 -2.45
C ASP A 111 -26.46 17.44 -1.48
N ALA A 112 -26.12 17.23 -0.21
CA ALA A 112 -27.10 16.84 0.81
C ALA A 112 -28.05 17.98 1.19
N GLU A 113 -27.66 19.24 0.96
CA GLU A 113 -28.45 20.44 1.24
C GLU A 113 -28.36 21.43 0.08
N PRO A 114 -29.26 22.43 -0.05
CA PRO A 114 -29.31 23.28 -1.24
C PRO A 114 -28.18 24.31 -1.33
N THR A 115 -27.49 24.63 -0.22
CA THR A 115 -26.51 25.72 -0.20
C THR A 115 -25.11 25.23 0.15
N PHE A 116 -24.17 25.33 -0.79
CA PHE A 116 -22.77 25.03 -0.53
C PHE A 116 -22.11 26.13 0.30
N LYS A 117 -21.42 25.73 1.36
CA LYS A 117 -20.49 26.55 2.11
C LYS A 117 -19.08 25.98 1.96
N ALA A 118 -18.16 26.81 1.49
CA ALA A 118 -16.76 26.43 1.40
C ALA A 118 -16.24 25.96 2.78
N GLY A 119 -15.66 24.76 2.78
CA GLY A 119 -14.90 24.20 3.88
C GLY A 119 -13.41 24.48 3.66
N TYR A 120 -12.57 23.50 3.98
CA TYR A 120 -11.12 23.67 3.91
C TYR A 120 -10.42 22.46 3.28
N LEU A 121 -9.43 22.73 2.44
CA LEU A 121 -8.39 21.80 2.04
C LEU A 121 -7.33 21.73 3.15
N LYS A 122 -6.98 20.52 3.60
CA LYS A 122 -6.12 20.28 4.76
C LYS A 122 -4.96 19.37 4.40
N GLU A 123 -3.73 19.80 4.70
CA GLU A 123 -2.51 19.04 4.39
C GLU A 123 -1.49 19.04 5.53
N SER A 124 -1.60 19.97 6.48
CA SER A 124 -0.66 20.11 7.59
C SER A 124 -1.24 19.79 8.97
N SER A 125 -2.57 19.77 9.09
CA SER A 125 -3.30 19.51 10.32
C SER A 125 -4.54 18.67 10.04
N SER A 126 -4.82 17.70 10.91
CA SER A 126 -6.06 16.92 10.87
C SER A 126 -7.30 17.71 11.28
N THR A 127 -7.14 18.86 11.92
CA THR A 127 -8.24 19.69 12.39
C THR A 127 -8.32 20.94 11.53
N ALA A 128 -9.48 21.16 10.93
CA ALA A 128 -9.80 22.36 10.16
C ALA A 128 -10.06 23.56 11.08
N SER A 129 -9.97 24.77 10.52
CA SER A 129 -10.43 26.00 11.18
C SER A 129 -11.92 25.91 11.51
N LEU A 130 -12.36 26.71 12.49
CA LEU A 130 -13.76 26.77 12.89
C LEU A 130 -14.67 27.07 11.69
N LEU A 131 -15.74 26.29 11.57
CA LEU A 131 -16.74 26.42 10.52
C LEU A 131 -18.15 26.29 11.10
N THR A 132 -19.00 27.28 10.83
CA THR A 132 -20.44 27.20 11.11
C THR A 132 -21.15 26.64 9.90
N VAL A 133 -21.81 25.48 9.99
CA VAL A 133 -22.68 24.95 8.93
C VAL A 133 -24.13 25.21 9.37
N GLY A 134 -24.73 26.27 8.83
CA GLY A 134 -26.10 26.67 9.15
C GLY A 134 -27.14 25.70 8.58
N VAL A 135 -28.42 25.88 8.92
CA VAL A 135 -29.51 25.07 8.35
C VAL A 135 -29.54 25.22 6.82
N ASP A 136 -29.87 24.14 6.10
CA ASP A 136 -29.88 24.10 4.62
C ASP A 136 -28.50 24.36 3.98
N TYR A 137 -27.41 24.27 4.75
CA TYR A 137 -26.04 24.29 4.25
C TYR A 137 -25.39 22.92 4.32
N PHE A 138 -24.57 22.64 3.32
CA PHE A 138 -23.56 21.60 3.34
C PHE A 138 -22.18 22.18 3.05
N THR A 139 -21.15 21.45 3.44
CA THR A 139 -19.76 21.80 3.22
C THR A 139 -18.97 20.56 2.87
N GLU A 140 -17.83 20.73 2.23
CA GLU A 140 -16.88 19.65 1.97
C GLU A 140 -15.54 19.98 2.58
N LEU A 141 -14.94 19.01 3.27
CA LEU A 141 -13.56 19.08 3.72
C LEU A 141 -12.75 18.02 3.00
N GLU A 142 -11.54 18.39 2.57
CA GLU A 142 -10.62 17.46 1.92
C GLU A 142 -9.30 17.41 2.67
N TYR A 143 -8.83 16.20 2.95
CA TYR A 143 -7.61 15.95 3.69
C TYR A 143 -6.63 15.19 2.81
N ALA A 144 -5.44 15.77 2.59
CA ALA A 144 -4.29 15.05 2.05
C ALA A 144 -3.66 14.21 3.15
N ILE A 145 -3.70 12.90 2.94
CA ILE A 145 -3.21 11.89 3.89
C ILE A 145 -2.39 10.83 3.17
N LYS A 146 -1.58 10.10 3.93
CA LYS A 146 -0.93 8.88 3.44
C LYS A 146 -0.90 7.81 4.53
N ALA A 147 -1.01 6.57 4.10
CA ALA A 147 -0.66 5.44 4.95
C ALA A 147 0.86 5.46 5.20
N THR A 148 1.29 5.26 6.43
CA THR A 148 2.71 5.23 6.79
C THR A 148 3.31 3.83 6.59
N SER A 149 4.62 3.68 6.80
CA SER A 149 5.26 2.35 6.89
C SER A 149 4.64 1.48 8.00
N ASN A 150 4.17 2.11 9.08
CA ASN A 150 3.58 1.44 10.24
C ASN A 150 2.20 0.83 9.94
N ALA A 151 1.51 1.29 8.89
CA ALA A 151 0.22 0.70 8.51
C ALA A 151 0.36 -0.79 8.20
N THR A 152 -0.57 -1.62 8.66
CA THR A 152 -0.52 -3.06 8.43
C THR A 152 -1.02 -3.39 7.02
N SER A 153 -0.19 -4.06 6.22
CA SER A 153 -0.58 -4.47 4.86
C SER A 153 -1.80 -5.39 4.88
N GLY A 154 -2.76 -5.18 3.98
CA GLY A 154 -4.01 -5.94 3.92
C GLY A 154 -5.06 -5.54 4.96
N ASN A 155 -4.73 -4.76 5.99
CA ASN A 155 -5.74 -4.25 6.92
C ASN A 155 -6.55 -3.12 6.27
N THR A 156 -7.84 -3.09 6.62
CA THR A 156 -8.75 -2.00 6.29
C THR A 156 -8.84 -1.02 7.45
N TYR A 157 -8.83 0.26 7.14
CA TYR A 157 -9.00 1.36 8.08
C TYR A 157 -10.30 2.11 7.78
N CYS A 158 -11.00 2.50 8.83
CA CYS A 158 -12.18 3.36 8.80
C CYS A 158 -11.77 4.79 9.12
N PHE A 159 -12.43 5.77 8.50
CA PHE A 159 -12.23 7.19 8.78
C PHE A 159 -13.53 7.85 9.23
N ARG A 160 -13.42 8.97 9.94
CA ARG A 160 -14.58 9.82 10.27
C ARG A 160 -14.16 11.27 10.49
N LEU A 161 -15.12 12.17 10.43
CA LEU A 161 -14.99 13.52 10.96
C LEU A 161 -15.57 13.62 12.38
N THR A 162 -14.93 14.43 13.22
CA THR A 162 -15.41 14.78 14.57
C THR A 162 -15.38 16.29 14.75
N ASP A 163 -16.12 16.82 15.73
CA ASP A 163 -15.92 18.19 16.21
C ASP A 163 -14.81 18.17 17.27
N ASN A 164 -13.56 18.32 16.79
CA ASN A 164 -12.35 18.26 17.59
C ASN A 164 -12.32 17.08 18.59
N GLY A 165 -12.76 15.90 18.14
CA GLY A 165 -12.77 14.66 18.93
C GLY A 165 -14.10 14.27 19.53
N THR A 166 -15.04 15.21 19.57
CA THR A 166 -16.42 14.91 19.90
C THR A 166 -17.08 14.36 18.65
N ALA A 167 -17.67 13.16 18.74
CA ALA A 167 -18.37 12.58 17.60
C ALA A 167 -19.48 13.52 17.10
N LEU A 168 -19.61 13.66 15.77
CA LEU A 168 -20.74 14.36 15.18
C LEU A 168 -22.06 13.66 15.56
N PRO A 169 -23.20 14.38 15.58
CA PRO A 169 -24.48 13.85 16.06
C PRO A 169 -25.00 12.66 15.25
N SER A 170 -24.63 12.55 13.97
CA SER A 170 -25.06 11.48 13.08
C SER A 170 -23.95 11.09 12.11
N TYR A 171 -23.85 9.78 11.86
CA TYR A 171 -23.10 9.21 10.76
C TYR A 171 -24.02 8.24 10.04
N VAL A 172 -24.21 8.39 8.74
CA VAL A 172 -24.83 7.32 7.95
C VAL A 172 -23.82 6.18 7.81
N SER A 173 -24.24 4.92 7.86
CA SER A 173 -23.33 3.77 7.84
C SER A 173 -22.47 3.71 6.57
N SER A 174 -22.99 4.24 5.46
CA SER A 174 -22.30 4.42 4.18
C SER A 174 -21.33 5.61 4.14
N ALA A 175 -21.27 6.44 5.19
CA ALA A 175 -20.43 7.63 5.22
C ALA A 175 -19.08 7.44 5.92
N TYR A 176 -18.79 6.24 6.45
CA TYR A 176 -17.44 5.93 6.90
C TYR A 176 -16.57 5.61 5.69
N PRO A 177 -15.56 6.44 5.36
CA PRO A 177 -14.60 6.11 4.34
C PRO A 177 -13.78 4.92 4.79
N GLU A 178 -13.47 4.04 3.84
CA GLU A 178 -12.65 2.86 4.07
C GLU A 178 -11.47 2.83 3.11
N ALA A 179 -10.29 2.51 3.64
CA ALA A 179 -9.09 2.27 2.85
C ALA A 179 -8.40 0.97 3.28
N THR A 180 -8.21 0.06 2.34
CA THR A 180 -7.44 -1.17 2.53
C THR A 180 -6.03 -1.00 2.01
N ILE A 181 -5.04 -1.20 2.88
CA ILE A 181 -3.63 -1.07 2.53
C ILE A 181 -3.24 -2.16 1.54
N ALA A 182 -2.50 -1.77 0.50
CA ALA A 182 -1.94 -2.69 -0.47
C ALA A 182 -1.19 -3.82 0.23
N THR A 183 -1.50 -5.05 -0.14
CA THR A 183 -0.58 -6.16 0.00
C THR A 183 0.31 -6.12 -1.24
N GLY A 184 1.45 -5.44 -1.16
CA GLY A 184 2.53 -5.61 -2.12
C GLY A 184 2.86 -7.08 -2.31
N ALA A 185 3.37 -7.43 -3.50
CA ALA A 185 3.83 -8.79 -3.75
C ALA A 185 4.97 -9.11 -2.77
N VAL A 186 4.68 -9.97 -1.79
CA VAL A 186 5.66 -10.41 -0.78
C VAL A 186 6.85 -11.10 -1.45
N SER A 187 6.66 -11.62 -2.68
CA SER A 187 7.76 -12.07 -3.51
C SER A 187 7.55 -11.87 -5.02
N GLY A 188 8.67 -11.78 -5.74
CA GLY A 188 8.76 -11.86 -7.20
C GLY A 188 9.68 -13.00 -7.63
N THR A 189 9.42 -13.62 -8.79
CA THR A 189 10.20 -14.77 -9.28
C THR A 189 10.68 -14.55 -10.70
N LEU A 190 11.94 -14.93 -10.98
CA LEU A 190 12.48 -15.06 -12.33
C LEU A 190 13.12 -16.44 -12.51
N ILE A 191 12.85 -17.08 -13.64
CA ILE A 191 13.46 -18.36 -14.03
C ILE A 191 14.46 -18.08 -15.15
N SER A 192 15.67 -18.59 -14.99
CA SER A 192 16.74 -18.43 -15.96
C SER A 192 16.45 -19.14 -17.29
N ALA A 193 17.26 -18.81 -18.31
CA ALA A 193 17.47 -19.68 -19.46
C ALA A 193 18.08 -21.04 -19.05
N ILE A 194 18.18 -21.96 -19.99
CA ILE A 194 18.86 -23.25 -19.78
C ILE A 194 20.35 -23.06 -19.95
N PHE A 195 21.12 -23.42 -18.92
CA PHE A 195 22.57 -23.50 -18.97
C PHE A 195 22.99 -24.93 -19.35
N ASP A 196 23.76 -25.09 -20.43
CA ASP A 196 24.37 -26.37 -20.84
C ASP A 196 25.85 -26.36 -20.42
N THR A 197 26.24 -27.26 -19.51
CA THR A 197 27.64 -27.38 -19.06
C THR A 197 28.57 -27.98 -20.11
N ARG A 198 28.01 -28.50 -21.21
CA ARG A 198 28.68 -29.23 -22.29
C ARG A 198 29.39 -30.52 -21.86
N ASN A 199 29.26 -30.93 -20.60
CA ASN A 199 29.75 -32.22 -20.15
C ASN A 199 28.68 -33.30 -20.35
N ALA A 200 28.90 -34.19 -21.32
CA ALA A 200 27.98 -35.28 -21.64
C ALA A 200 27.79 -36.27 -20.48
N LYS A 201 28.78 -36.39 -19.58
CA LYS A 201 28.70 -37.24 -18.38
C LYS A 201 28.09 -36.54 -17.17
N GLY A 202 27.67 -35.27 -17.34
CA GLY A 202 27.16 -34.42 -16.26
C GLY A 202 28.27 -33.62 -15.57
N ALA A 203 27.88 -32.61 -14.82
CA ALA A 203 28.77 -31.75 -14.04
C ALA A 203 28.30 -31.70 -12.59
N SER A 204 29.15 -31.15 -11.70
CA SER A 204 28.77 -30.76 -10.35
C SER A 204 28.64 -29.24 -10.28
N LEU A 205 27.48 -28.74 -9.88
CA LEU A 205 27.34 -27.32 -9.54
C LEU A 205 27.98 -27.06 -8.17
N ASN A 206 28.92 -26.12 -8.10
CA ASN A 206 29.72 -25.82 -6.92
C ASN A 206 29.11 -24.69 -6.10
N SER A 207 28.76 -23.59 -6.76
CA SER A 207 28.20 -22.43 -6.07
C SER A 207 27.31 -21.58 -6.96
N ILE A 208 26.43 -20.84 -6.31
CA ILE A 208 25.71 -19.70 -6.87
C ILE A 208 26.20 -18.43 -6.19
N ILE A 209 26.50 -17.40 -6.98
CA ILE A 209 26.80 -16.05 -6.51
C ILE A 209 25.78 -15.13 -7.17
N TRP A 210 25.30 -14.13 -6.43
CA TRP A 210 24.44 -13.09 -6.99
C TRP A 210 24.99 -11.73 -6.61
N HIS A 211 24.82 -10.74 -7.47
CA HIS A 211 25.17 -9.35 -7.22
C HIS A 211 23.92 -8.49 -7.21
N GLY A 212 23.91 -7.47 -6.36
CA GLY A 212 22.84 -6.50 -6.24
C GLY A 212 22.71 -5.92 -4.84
N PHE A 213 21.51 -5.46 -4.51
CA PHE A 213 21.18 -4.80 -3.25
C PHE A 213 20.11 -5.58 -2.49
N ASN A 214 20.38 -5.92 -1.22
CA ASN A 214 19.40 -6.53 -0.32
C ASN A 214 19.14 -5.60 0.87
N PRO A 215 17.97 -4.93 0.93
CA PRO A 215 17.55 -4.20 2.12
C PRO A 215 17.51 -5.11 3.36
N ALA A 216 17.71 -4.53 4.55
CA ALA A 216 17.51 -5.26 5.80
C ALA A 216 16.05 -5.72 5.91
N GLY A 217 15.83 -7.00 6.27
CA GLY A 217 14.50 -7.60 6.33
C GLY A 217 13.96 -8.14 5.00
N ALA A 218 14.63 -7.88 3.87
CA ALA A 218 14.34 -8.53 2.59
C ALA A 218 15.24 -9.76 2.37
N SER A 219 14.89 -10.61 1.40
CA SER A 219 15.75 -11.75 1.05
C SER A 219 15.75 -12.11 -0.44
N VAL A 220 16.92 -12.54 -0.92
CA VAL A 220 17.09 -13.20 -2.22
C VAL A 220 17.24 -14.69 -1.96
N LYS A 221 16.42 -15.52 -2.62
CA LYS A 221 16.42 -16.98 -2.47
C LYS A 221 16.52 -17.66 -3.82
N PHE A 222 17.05 -18.88 -3.83
CA PHE A 222 17.22 -19.66 -5.05
C PHE A 222 16.64 -21.06 -4.93
N GLN A 223 16.13 -21.56 -6.04
CA GLN A 223 15.95 -22.99 -6.28
C GLN A 223 16.62 -23.34 -7.59
N ILE A 224 17.14 -24.56 -7.69
CA ILE A 224 17.87 -25.04 -8.86
C ILE A 224 17.12 -26.25 -9.42
N ALA A 225 17.00 -26.29 -10.73
CA ALA A 225 16.54 -27.46 -11.47
C ALA A 225 17.70 -27.98 -12.32
N ALA A 226 17.89 -29.30 -12.32
CA ALA A 226 18.94 -29.96 -13.08
C ALA A 226 18.32 -31.11 -13.91
N ALA A 227 18.81 -31.30 -15.13
CA ALA A 227 18.30 -32.30 -16.06
C ALA A 227 19.40 -32.90 -16.94
N THR A 228 19.18 -34.13 -17.40
CA THR A 228 20.04 -34.82 -18.37
C THR A 228 19.65 -34.49 -19.82
N SER A 229 18.46 -33.92 -20.03
CA SER A 229 17.97 -33.45 -21.32
C SER A 229 17.68 -31.95 -21.31
N SER A 230 17.85 -31.27 -22.45
CA SER A 230 17.50 -29.87 -22.60
C SER A 230 15.99 -29.60 -22.53
N GLY A 231 15.15 -30.64 -22.62
CA GLY A 231 13.70 -30.57 -22.44
C GLY A 231 13.24 -30.67 -20.98
N GLY A 232 14.14 -30.99 -20.04
CA GLY A 232 13.79 -31.28 -18.64
C GLY A 232 13.67 -32.79 -18.34
N PRO A 233 12.93 -33.19 -17.29
CA PRO A 233 12.01 -32.37 -16.49
C PRO A 233 12.71 -31.30 -15.63
N TRP A 234 12.05 -30.16 -15.43
CA TRP A 234 12.57 -29.05 -14.63
C TRP A 234 11.93 -29.02 -13.24
N VAL A 235 12.51 -29.75 -12.29
CA VAL A 235 12.08 -29.74 -10.89
C VAL A 235 12.98 -28.81 -10.08
N TYR A 236 12.44 -27.67 -9.66
CA TYR A 236 13.16 -26.67 -8.87
C TYR A 236 13.18 -27.06 -7.40
N LYS A 237 14.37 -27.22 -6.83
CA LYS A 237 14.58 -27.57 -5.42
C LYS A 237 15.62 -26.66 -4.79
N GLY A 238 15.49 -26.41 -3.50
CA GLY A 238 16.55 -25.84 -2.67
C GLY A 238 17.24 -26.92 -1.83
N SER A 239 18.18 -26.51 -0.99
CA SER A 239 18.73 -27.33 0.08
C SER A 239 18.93 -26.50 1.36
N ASP A 240 18.75 -27.15 2.51
CA ASP A 240 19.10 -26.69 3.85
C ASP A 240 20.39 -27.36 4.38
N GLY A 241 21.10 -28.09 3.51
CA GLY A 241 22.27 -28.90 3.83
C GLY A 241 21.95 -30.34 4.26
N SER A 242 20.67 -30.70 4.40
CA SER A 242 20.22 -32.04 4.80
C SER A 242 19.17 -32.63 3.86
N SER A 243 18.40 -31.81 3.13
CA SER A 243 17.28 -32.25 2.28
C SER A 243 17.15 -31.42 1.00
N CYS A 244 16.70 -32.08 -0.08
CA CYS A 244 16.52 -31.48 -1.40
C CYS A 244 15.06 -31.51 -1.86
N THR A 245 14.28 -30.45 -1.57
CA THR A 245 12.84 -30.42 -1.87
C THR A 245 12.41 -29.12 -2.55
N ALA A 246 11.21 -29.14 -3.13
CA ALA A 246 10.60 -27.97 -3.77
C ALA A 246 10.08 -26.93 -2.76
N SER A 247 10.00 -27.26 -1.46
CA SER A 247 9.60 -26.33 -0.40
C SER A 247 10.79 -25.64 0.29
N ILE A 248 12.03 -26.09 -0.02
CA ILE A 248 13.27 -25.55 0.54
C ILE A 248 13.92 -24.61 -0.48
N TYR A 249 14.75 -23.71 0.03
CA TYR A 249 15.48 -22.70 -0.75
C TYR A 249 16.94 -22.68 -0.38
N TYR A 250 17.78 -22.40 -1.36
CA TYR A 250 19.12 -21.89 -1.14
C TYR A 250 19.03 -20.41 -0.71
N THR A 251 19.56 -20.09 0.47
CA THR A 251 19.51 -18.75 1.08
C THR A 251 20.92 -18.16 1.23
N PRO A 252 21.39 -17.34 0.25
CA PRO A 252 22.65 -16.63 0.38
C PRO A 252 22.61 -15.63 1.53
N THR A 253 23.75 -15.44 2.19
CA THR A 253 23.90 -14.51 3.32
C THR A 253 24.12 -13.06 2.87
N GLY A 254 24.46 -12.83 1.60
CA GLY A 254 24.69 -11.49 1.06
C GLY A 254 25.03 -11.47 -0.42
N SER A 255 25.12 -10.26 -0.97
CA SER A 255 25.54 -9.96 -2.34
C SER A 255 27.03 -10.23 -2.51
N GLY A 256 27.42 -10.85 -3.63
CA GLY A 256 28.81 -11.19 -3.98
C GLY A 256 29.42 -12.35 -3.21
N LEU A 257 28.68 -12.99 -2.31
CA LEU A 257 29.16 -14.13 -1.53
C LEU A 257 28.78 -15.46 -2.19
N PRO A 258 29.72 -16.41 -2.34
CA PRO A 258 29.42 -17.73 -2.88
C PRO A 258 28.58 -18.54 -1.90
N LEU A 259 27.42 -19.00 -2.35
CA LEU A 259 26.63 -20.00 -1.67
C LEU A 259 26.91 -21.38 -2.27
N ALA A 260 27.36 -22.32 -1.43
CA ALA A 260 27.59 -23.69 -1.86
C ALA A 260 26.28 -24.35 -2.30
N VAL A 261 26.32 -25.04 -3.44
CA VAL A 261 25.21 -25.86 -3.89
C VAL A 261 25.39 -27.27 -3.36
N ASP A 262 24.32 -27.83 -2.77
CA ASP A 262 24.35 -29.16 -2.21
C ASP A 262 24.46 -30.22 -3.31
N ARG A 263 25.59 -30.94 -3.28
CA ARG A 263 25.93 -31.96 -4.28
C ARG A 263 25.00 -33.16 -4.22
N THR A 264 24.27 -33.38 -3.13
CA THR A 264 23.26 -34.44 -3.07
C THR A 264 22.03 -34.10 -3.93
N CYS A 265 21.80 -32.81 -4.24
CA CYS A 265 20.61 -32.35 -4.93
C CYS A 265 20.76 -32.25 -6.46
N HIS A 266 21.93 -31.82 -6.95
CA HIS A 266 22.08 -31.36 -8.34
C HIS A 266 23.37 -31.86 -9.03
N ASN A 267 23.85 -33.05 -8.68
CA ASN A 267 25.07 -33.62 -9.23
C ASN A 267 24.84 -34.55 -10.44
N ASN A 268 25.83 -34.65 -11.33
CA ASN A 268 25.85 -35.49 -12.53
C ASN A 268 24.76 -35.13 -13.56
N TYR A 269 24.43 -33.85 -13.68
CA TYR A 269 23.51 -33.34 -14.70
C TYR A 269 24.23 -32.44 -15.71
N ARG A 270 23.71 -32.38 -16.94
CA ARG A 270 24.28 -31.56 -18.01
C ARG A 270 23.64 -30.18 -18.09
N TYR A 271 22.33 -30.10 -17.84
CA TYR A 271 21.58 -28.88 -18.01
C TYR A 271 21.04 -28.36 -16.69
N TYR A 272 21.15 -27.05 -16.47
CA TYR A 272 20.74 -26.38 -15.24
C TYR A 272 19.86 -25.18 -15.51
N ARG A 273 18.95 -24.89 -14.58
CA ARG A 273 18.21 -23.64 -14.48
C ARG A 273 18.18 -23.19 -13.03
N TYR A 274 18.22 -21.89 -12.81
CA TYR A 274 17.89 -21.33 -11.50
C TYR A 274 16.52 -20.65 -11.56
N LYS A 275 15.84 -20.67 -10.42
CA LYS A 275 14.71 -19.81 -10.10
C LYS A 275 15.17 -18.91 -8.97
N VAL A 276 15.24 -17.61 -9.23
CA VAL A 276 15.50 -16.60 -8.20
C VAL A 276 14.15 -16.10 -7.68
N ILE A 277 14.02 -16.01 -6.37
CA ILE A 277 12.85 -15.49 -5.68
C ILE A 277 13.30 -14.32 -4.81
N LEU A 278 12.73 -13.16 -5.05
CA LEU A 278 12.97 -11.92 -4.32
C LEU A 278 11.84 -11.74 -3.33
N TRP A 279 12.13 -11.63 -2.04
CA TRP A 279 11.14 -11.35 -1.01
C TRP A 279 11.33 -9.93 -0.48
N SER A 280 10.26 -9.13 -0.47
CA SER A 280 10.28 -7.79 0.11
C SER A 280 10.48 -7.85 1.63
N THR A 281 10.71 -6.69 2.25
CA THR A 281 10.54 -6.53 3.70
C THR A 281 9.11 -6.88 4.12
N ASP A 282 8.91 -7.26 5.38
CA ASP A 282 7.58 -7.65 5.90
C ASP A 282 6.56 -6.50 5.83
N ASP A 283 7.04 -5.27 6.00
CA ASP A 283 6.24 -4.05 5.82
C ASP A 283 6.07 -3.62 4.35
N GLN A 284 6.71 -4.34 3.42
CA GLN A 284 6.72 -4.13 1.97
C GLN A 284 7.18 -2.72 1.58
N SER A 285 8.00 -2.07 2.41
CA SER A 285 8.58 -0.76 2.12
C SER A 285 9.82 -0.83 1.22
N ALA A 286 10.46 -2.00 1.12
CA ALA A 286 11.61 -2.20 0.25
C ALA A 286 11.66 -3.62 -0.34
N SER A 287 12.19 -3.73 -1.56
CA SER A 287 12.41 -5.00 -2.26
C SER A 287 13.87 -5.15 -2.64
N PRO A 288 14.42 -6.39 -2.64
CA PRO A 288 15.79 -6.61 -3.08
C PRO A 288 15.89 -6.48 -4.60
N ARG A 289 17.08 -6.12 -5.07
CA ARG A 289 17.43 -6.04 -6.48
C ARG A 289 18.56 -7.02 -6.76
N VAL A 290 18.41 -7.82 -7.81
CA VAL A 290 19.46 -8.70 -8.32
C VAL A 290 19.86 -8.17 -9.70
N ASP A 291 21.14 -7.82 -9.82
CA ASP A 291 21.75 -7.25 -11.01
C ASP A 291 22.43 -8.34 -11.86
N ASP A 292 23.00 -9.36 -11.22
CA ASP A 292 23.69 -10.47 -11.89
C ASP A 292 23.66 -11.77 -11.07
N ILE A 293 23.74 -12.93 -11.74
CA ILE A 293 23.80 -14.26 -11.14
C ILE A 293 24.86 -15.11 -11.85
N VAL A 294 25.83 -15.61 -11.09
CA VAL A 294 26.92 -16.46 -11.54
C VAL A 294 26.74 -17.88 -11.00
N LEU A 295 26.80 -18.86 -11.90
CA LEU A 295 26.83 -20.28 -11.58
C LEU A 295 28.24 -20.84 -11.81
N ASN A 296 28.84 -21.46 -10.81
CA ASN A 296 30.13 -22.13 -10.92
C ASN A 296 29.94 -23.65 -10.93
N TRP A 297 30.51 -24.36 -11.89
CA TRP A 297 30.47 -25.83 -11.96
C TRP A 297 31.84 -26.42 -12.30
N SER A 298 32.00 -27.71 -12.03
CA SER A 298 33.17 -28.50 -12.43
C SER A 298 32.75 -29.78 -13.18
N PRO A 299 33.58 -30.29 -14.10
CA PRO A 299 33.35 -31.56 -14.79
C PRO A 299 33.22 -32.77 -13.87
#